data_AF-A0AA42P392-F1
#
_entry.id   AF-A0AA42P392-F1
#
_cell.length_a   1.000
_cell.length_b   1.000
_cell.length_c   1.000
_cell.angle_alpha   90.00
_cell.angle_beta   90.00
_cell.angle_gamma   90.00
#
_symmetry.space_group_name_H-M   'P 1'
#
loop_
_entity.id
_entity.type
_entity.pdbx_description
1 polymer ?
#
loop_
_entity_poly.entity_id
_entity_poly.type
_entity_poly.pdbx_seq_one_letter_code
_entity_poly.pdbx_strand_id
1 'polypeptide(L)'
;MSSSLKTGLHPALALALLLVVPALHAGEAKQQDDAAPCIEVQVNGERIPAWDCLQRKLAPAPKPAKSPTLPEAERLMRQPGNQLMQYNLEGTRQRMGDAFGRSVVPQRPAR
;
A
#
# COMPACT_ATOMS: atom_id res chain seq x y z
N MET A 1 -62.48 -10.15 3.39
CA MET A 1 -61.59 -10.23 4.57
C MET A 1 -60.63 -11.38 4.28
N SER A 2 -59.33 -11.25 4.05
CA SER A 2 -58.34 -10.24 4.39
C SER A 2 -57.22 -10.28 3.35
N SER A 3 -56.85 -9.15 2.77
CA SER A 3 -55.64 -9.01 1.94
C SER A 3 -54.93 -7.73 2.36
N SER A 4 -53.91 -7.85 3.22
CA SER A 4 -52.86 -6.84 3.44
C SER A 4 -51.97 -7.27 4.60
N LEU A 5 -50.97 -8.13 4.37
CA LEU A 5 -49.88 -8.29 5.34
C LEU A 5 -48.49 -8.55 4.73
N LYS A 6 -48.35 -8.65 3.40
CA LYS A 6 -47.07 -9.07 2.79
C LYS A 6 -46.13 -7.94 2.35
N THR A 7 -46.55 -6.68 2.41
CA THR A 7 -45.76 -5.54 1.89
C THR A 7 -44.86 -4.84 2.91
N GLY A 8 -44.86 -5.25 4.18
CA GLY A 8 -44.02 -4.66 5.23
C GLY A 8 -42.79 -5.48 5.64
N LEU A 9 -42.73 -6.77 5.29
CA LEU A 9 -41.67 -7.68 5.75
C LEU A 9 -40.38 -7.57 4.92
N HIS A 10 -40.50 -7.20 3.65
CA HIS A 10 -39.39 -7.05 2.72
C HIS A 10 -38.44 -5.88 3.02
N PRO A 11 -38.89 -4.65 3.34
CA PRO A 11 -37.96 -3.55 3.62
C PRO A 11 -37.17 -3.77 4.92
N ALA A 12 -37.77 -4.41 5.93
CA ALA A 12 -37.08 -4.73 7.19
C ALA A 12 -35.98 -5.78 7.00
N LEU A 13 -36.21 -6.79 6.14
CA LEU A 13 -35.21 -7.80 5.82
C LEU A 13 -34.06 -7.22 4.97
N ALA A 14 -34.36 -6.31 4.06
CA ALA A 14 -33.35 -5.62 3.25
C ALA A 14 -32.46 -4.68 4.09
N LEU A 15 -33.06 -3.97 5.07
CA LEU A 15 -32.30 -3.11 5.99
C LEU A 15 -31.45 -3.93 6.97
N ALA A 16 -31.96 -5.08 7.44
CA ALA A 16 -31.19 -6.01 8.26
C ALA A 16 -30.01 -6.62 7.49
N LEU A 17 -30.17 -6.92 6.20
CA LEU A 17 -29.07 -7.44 5.37
C LEU A 17 -27.98 -6.37 5.17
N LEU A 18 -28.33 -5.10 4.96
CA LEU A 18 -27.39 -4.00 4.79
C LEU A 18 -26.54 -3.71 6.05
N LEU A 19 -27.08 -3.94 7.25
CA LEU A 19 -26.36 -3.73 8.51
C LEU A 19 -25.38 -4.87 8.87
N VAL A 20 -25.49 -6.05 8.25
CA VAL A 20 -24.59 -7.20 8.52
C VAL A 20 -23.35 -7.20 7.62
N VAL A 21 -23.40 -6.55 6.45
CA VAL A 21 -22.27 -6.50 5.49
C VAL A 21 -20.98 -5.83 6.01
N PRO A 22 -20.99 -4.77 6.84
CA PRO A 22 -19.73 -4.14 7.24
C PRO A 22 -18.96 -4.99 8.26
N ALA A 23 -19.63 -5.87 9.01
CA ALA A 23 -18.98 -6.74 9.98
C ALA A 23 -18.14 -7.84 9.31
N LEU A 24 -18.49 -8.25 8.09
CA LEU A 24 -17.71 -9.22 7.32
C LEU A 24 -16.43 -8.62 6.72
N HIS A 25 -16.41 -7.30 6.46
CA HIS A 25 -15.23 -6.58 5.94
C HIS A 25 -14.31 -6.05 7.05
N ALA A 26 -14.75 -6.06 8.31
CA ALA A 26 -13.90 -5.73 9.46
C ALA A 26 -12.98 -6.89 9.89
N GLY A 27 -13.08 -8.05 9.25
CA GLY A 27 -12.35 -9.28 9.57
C GLY A 27 -10.93 -9.39 9.02
N GLU A 28 -10.44 -8.40 8.27
CA GLU A 28 -9.01 -8.26 7.96
C GLU A 28 -8.43 -7.06 8.71
N ALA A 29 -8.63 -7.01 10.03
CA ALA A 29 -7.59 -6.45 10.87
C ALA A 29 -6.35 -7.28 10.58
N LYS A 30 -5.47 -6.77 9.69
CA LYS A 30 -4.12 -7.30 9.49
C LYS A 30 -3.62 -7.68 10.86
N GLN A 31 -3.36 -8.96 11.06
CA GLN A 31 -2.64 -9.45 12.21
C GLN A 31 -1.43 -8.53 12.36
N GLN A 32 -1.50 -7.61 13.33
CA GLN A 32 -0.36 -6.79 13.68
C GLN A 32 0.64 -7.81 14.14
N ASP A 33 1.60 -8.07 13.26
CA ASP A 33 2.72 -8.95 13.49
C ASP A 33 3.19 -8.68 14.92
N ASP A 34 3.20 -9.72 15.76
CA ASP A 34 3.61 -9.71 17.16
C ASP A 34 5.15 -9.51 17.26
N ALA A 35 5.65 -8.62 16.40
CA ALA A 35 7.02 -8.29 16.18
C ALA A 35 7.40 -7.25 17.23
N ALA A 36 8.43 -7.61 18.02
CA ALA A 36 8.97 -6.76 19.07
C ALA A 36 9.10 -5.29 18.59
N PRO A 37 8.73 -4.30 19.44
CA PRO A 37 8.84 -2.90 19.08
C PRO A 37 10.30 -2.55 18.75
N CYS A 38 10.53 -1.71 17.74
CA CYS A 38 11.86 -1.19 17.46
C CYS A 38 12.20 -0.15 18.53
N ILE A 39 13.19 -0.43 19.38
CA ILE A 39 13.59 0.44 20.49
C ILE A 39 14.95 1.05 20.19
N GLU A 40 15.05 2.37 20.21
CA GLU A 40 16.33 3.08 20.16
C GLU A 40 16.91 3.23 21.58
N VAL A 41 18.21 3.04 21.74
CA VAL A 41 18.89 3.17 23.03
C VAL A 41 19.92 4.29 22.92
N GLN A 42 20.04 5.11 23.96
CA GLN A 42 21.08 6.12 24.06
C GLN A 42 22.11 5.70 25.11
N VAL A 43 23.38 5.65 24.73
CA VAL A 43 24.49 5.32 25.62
C VAL A 43 25.51 6.45 25.54
N ASN A 44 25.85 7.07 26.67
CA ASN A 44 26.82 8.18 26.73
C ASN A 44 26.47 9.37 25.80
N GLY A 45 25.18 9.64 25.58
CA GLY A 45 24.72 10.70 24.68
C GLY A 45 24.66 10.32 23.20
N GLU A 46 25.21 9.17 22.81
CA GLU A 46 25.12 8.65 21.45
C GLU A 46 23.88 7.79 21.26
N ARG A 47 23.07 8.10 20.25
CA ARG A 47 21.85 7.36 19.92
C ARG A 47 22.20 6.18 19.02
N ILE A 48 21.93 4.98 19.49
CA ILE A 48 22.10 3.73 18.75
C ILE A 48 20.75 3.36 18.15
N PRO A 49 20.55 3.52 16.83
CA PRO A 49 19.30 3.14 16.18
C PRO A 49 19.15 1.62 16.10
N ALA A 50 17.91 1.16 16.12
CA ALA A 50 17.57 -0.27 16.02
C ALA A 50 17.65 -0.78 14.57
N TRP A 51 18.85 -0.77 13.99
CA TRP A 51 19.06 -1.09 12.56
C TRP A 51 18.41 -2.41 12.15
N ASP A 52 18.58 -3.48 12.93
CA ASP A 52 18.00 -4.79 12.59
C ASP A 52 16.47 -4.78 12.52
N CYS A 53 15.83 -4.06 13.43
CA CYS A 53 14.37 -3.94 13.46
C CYS A 53 13.86 -3.09 12.29
N LEU A 54 14.52 -1.96 12.03
CA LEU A 54 14.25 -1.10 10.88
C LEU A 54 14.39 -1.86 9.56
N GLN A 55 15.45 -2.66 9.41
CA GLN A 55 15.68 -3.46 8.22
C GLN A 55 14.56 -4.46 7.96
N ARG A 56 14.05 -5.12 9.01
CA ARG A 56 12.92 -6.05 8.91
C ARG A 56 11.62 -5.34 8.54
N LYS A 57 11.35 -4.16 9.12
CA LYS A 57 10.15 -3.38 8.82
C LYS A 57 10.15 -2.78 7.42
N LEU A 58 11.34 -2.43 6.91
CA LEU A 58 11.52 -1.88 5.57
C LEU A 58 11.72 -2.96 4.50
N ALA A 59 11.76 -4.24 4.89
CA ALA A 59 11.95 -5.32 3.95
C ALA A 59 10.78 -5.34 2.94
N PRO A 60 11.06 -5.52 1.64
CA PRO A 60 10.00 -5.65 0.65
C PRO A 60 9.14 -6.87 0.98
N ALA A 61 7.83 -6.76 0.75
CA ALA A 61 6.92 -7.89 0.90
C ALA A 61 7.42 -9.08 0.06
N PRO A 62 7.26 -10.32 0.56
CA PRO A 62 7.63 -11.50 -0.20
C PRO A 62 6.92 -11.47 -1.56
N LYS A 63 7.68 -11.75 -2.63
CA LYS A 63 7.11 -11.74 -3.99
C LYS A 63 5.99 -12.76 -4.05
N PRO A 64 4.77 -12.38 -4.50
CA PRO A 64 3.70 -13.34 -4.66
C PRO A 64 4.13 -14.43 -5.65
N ALA A 65 3.69 -15.66 -5.40
CA ALA A 65 3.93 -16.76 -6.32
C ALA A 65 3.43 -16.36 -7.72
N LYS A 66 4.23 -16.69 -8.75
CA LYS A 66 3.88 -16.42 -10.15
C LYS A 66 2.52 -17.06 -10.43
N SER A 67 1.46 -16.27 -10.64
CA SER A 67 0.15 -16.82 -10.99
C SER A 67 0.29 -17.55 -12.34
N PRO A 68 0.04 -18.87 -12.40
CA PRO A 68 0.20 -19.64 -13.64
C PRO A 68 -0.85 -19.26 -14.70
N THR A 69 -1.91 -18.55 -14.30
CA THR A 69 -3.09 -18.27 -15.11
C THR A 69 -2.94 -17.08 -16.06
N LEU A 70 -1.95 -16.21 -15.85
CA LEU A 70 -1.80 -14.97 -16.63
C LEU A 70 -0.73 -15.13 -17.72
N PRO A 71 -0.99 -14.66 -18.97
CA PRO A 71 0.02 -14.53 -20.01
C PRO A 71 1.23 -13.72 -19.54
N GLU A 72 2.41 -14.03 -20.05
CA GLU A 72 3.66 -13.37 -19.64
C GLU A 72 3.64 -11.85 -19.82
N ALA A 73 3.10 -11.37 -20.95
CA ALA A 73 2.97 -9.94 -21.23
C ALA A 73 2.12 -9.23 -20.17
N GLU A 74 1.00 -9.82 -19.76
CA GLU A 74 0.14 -9.24 -18.72
C GLU A 74 0.84 -9.26 -17.35
N ARG A 75 1.59 -10.32 -17.05
CA ARG A 75 2.40 -10.38 -15.84
C ARG A 75 3.50 -9.33 -15.81
N LEU A 76 4.09 -8.99 -16.95
CA LEU A 76 5.12 -7.95 -17.05
C LEU A 76 4.50 -6.56 -16.83
N MET A 77 3.33 -6.29 -17.41
CA MET A 77 2.61 -5.01 -17.23
C MET A 77 2.17 -4.77 -15.79
N ARG A 78 1.97 -5.84 -15.00
CA ARG A 78 1.62 -5.77 -13.57
C ARG A 78 2.82 -5.55 -12.66
N GLN A 79 4.06 -5.66 -13.16
CA GLN A 79 5.25 -5.41 -12.34
C GLN A 79 5.45 -3.91 -12.12
N PRO A 80 5.88 -3.48 -10.93
CA PRO A 80 6.17 -2.09 -10.69
C PRO A 80 7.36 -1.65 -11.57
N GLY A 81 7.22 -0.49 -12.23
CA GLY A 81 8.20 -0.04 -13.23
C GLY A 81 9.63 0.12 -12.71
N ASN A 82 9.81 0.30 -11.40
CA ASN A 82 11.13 0.32 -10.76
C ASN A 82 11.90 -1.01 -10.88
N GLN A 83 11.21 -2.15 -10.94
CA GLN A 83 11.84 -3.47 -11.15
C GLN A 83 12.20 -3.70 -12.62
N LEU A 84 11.55 -2.98 -13.53
CA LEU A 84 11.77 -3.08 -14.97
C LEU A 84 12.75 -2.03 -15.50
N MET A 85 13.34 -1.21 -14.61
CA MET A 85 14.15 -0.05 -14.97
C MET A 85 13.42 0.90 -15.94
N GLN A 86 12.09 0.91 -15.88
CA GLN A 86 11.24 1.77 -16.68
C GLN A 86 11.06 3.12 -15.97
N TYR A 87 10.67 4.13 -16.74
CA TYR A 87 10.36 5.44 -16.20
C TYR A 87 9.32 5.33 -15.07
N ASN A 88 9.62 5.98 -13.94
CA ASN A 88 8.71 6.13 -12.82
C ASN A 88 8.71 7.60 -12.38
N LEU A 89 7.54 8.24 -12.45
CA LEU A 89 7.38 9.65 -12.06
C LEU A 89 7.78 9.86 -10.59
N GLU A 90 7.34 9.01 -9.69
CA GLU A 90 7.65 9.11 -8.26
C GLU A 90 9.14 8.89 -7.99
N GLY A 91 9.78 7.96 -8.72
CA GLY A 91 11.23 7.77 -8.65
C GLY A 91 12.00 9.01 -9.13
N THR A 92 11.49 9.68 -10.15
CA THR A 92 12.09 10.92 -10.69
C THR A 92 11.90 12.08 -9.72
N ARG A 93 10.71 12.24 -9.14
CA ARG A 93 10.41 13.21 -8.07
C ARG A 93 11.32 13.00 -6.85
N GLN A 94 11.52 11.75 -6.42
CA GLN A 94 12.40 11.44 -5.30
C GLN A 94 13.87 11.80 -5.58
N ARG A 95 14.36 11.56 -6.81
CA ARG A 95 15.75 11.89 -7.18
C ARG A 95 15.98 13.38 -7.38
N MET A 96 15.01 14.09 -7.93
CA MET A 96 15.14 15.51 -8.24
C MET A 96 14.72 16.41 -7.06
N GLY A 97 13.88 15.92 -6.15
CA GLY A 97 13.30 16.72 -5.08
C GLY A 97 12.63 17.97 -5.64
N ASP A 98 12.95 19.12 -5.03
CA ASP A 98 12.43 20.43 -5.42
C ASP A 98 12.90 20.91 -6.80
N ALA A 99 13.92 20.28 -7.38
CA ALA A 99 14.36 20.56 -8.74
C ALA A 99 13.44 19.90 -9.80
N PHE A 100 12.49 19.05 -9.41
CA PHE A 100 11.59 18.41 -10.37
C PHE A 100 10.76 19.45 -11.12
N GLY A 101 10.89 19.49 -12.45
CA GLY A 101 10.22 20.50 -13.29
C GLY A 101 10.87 21.88 -13.30
N ARG A 102 11.92 22.13 -12.50
CA ARG A 102 12.74 23.35 -12.56
C ARG A 102 14.06 22.96 -13.22
N SER A 103 14.25 23.32 -14.49
CA SER A 103 15.48 22.98 -15.22
C SER A 103 16.69 23.51 -14.46
N VAL A 104 17.71 22.66 -14.27
CA VAL A 104 19.06 23.10 -13.89
C VAL A 104 19.44 24.24 -14.82
N VAL A 105 19.90 25.38 -14.28
CA VAL A 105 20.35 26.53 -15.08
C VAL A 105 21.21 25.98 -16.21
N PRO A 106 20.83 26.19 -17.49
CA PRO A 106 21.57 25.60 -18.59
C PRO A 106 23.01 26.09 -18.47
N GLN A 107 23.95 25.17 -18.26
CA GLN A 107 25.39 25.44 -18.15
C GLN A 107 25.99 25.93 -19.48
N ARG A 108 25.15 26.28 -20.46
CA ARG A 108 25.61 26.88 -21.70
C ARG A 108 26.10 28.29 -21.34
N PRO A 109 27.39 28.60 -21.53
CA PRO A 109 27.89 29.94 -21.29
C PRO A 109 27.08 30.95 -22.08
N ALA A 110 26.82 32.11 -21.48
CA ALA A 110 26.31 33.25 -22.22
C ALA A 110 27.28 33.52 -23.38
N ARG A 111 26.72 33.66 -24.59
CA ARG A 111 27.50 33.91 -25.80
C ARG A 111 27.80 35.39 -25.93
#